data_AF-A0A842NNR3-F1
#
_entry.id   AF-A0A842NNR3-F1
#
_cell.length_a   1.000
_cell.length_b   1.000
_cell.length_c   1.000
_cell.angle_alpha   90.00
_cell.angle_beta   90.00
_cell.angle_gamma   90.00
#
_symmetry.space_group_name_H-M   'P 1'
#
loop_
_entity.id
_entity.type
_entity.pdbx_description
1 polymer ?
#
loop_
_entity_poly.entity_id
_entity_poly.type
_entity_poly.pdbx_seq_one_letter_code
_entity_poly.pdbx_strand_id
1 'polypeptide(L)'
;MSVTHSFLDPIPSIYLGAPDSDQALGVLPGHRYLLAGHGYTALKLTVIGSFGALILSIVLFPIFIPIVKYGYDYISAYIGYILLAVVSFMILRDNKKIWALFIFLLSGVLGFIVLNIPGFGNPLFPLLSGLFGISTLLISLNDNTSIPKQVIQDDLKLSKKLTLKALLSGQFSGFLTAVLPGVGAATAAVLSLQFTRNLGDKGFMVLTGSINTVNFILSMVTLLVLEKARNGAIIVVQELVVNFSMSHILIFLCVTLIAGSLSVILALKIAKLFSKLITKLNYRVLVIFIILLIIALVTLLSGFLGILVLIIATAVGLIPAIVKTTRTQAMGCIMLPVMLYFLI
;
A
#
# COMPACT_ATOMS: atom_id res chain seq x y z
N MET A 1 11.38 -10.40 8.58
CA MET A 1 10.76 -9.07 8.77
C MET A 1 9.94 -8.64 7.56
N SER A 2 10.51 -8.62 6.35
CA SER A 2 9.85 -8.05 5.16
C SER A 2 8.51 -8.68 4.77
N VAL A 3 8.39 -10.01 4.75
CA VAL A 3 7.09 -10.66 4.46
C VAL A 3 6.05 -10.41 5.56
N THR A 4 6.49 -10.31 6.82
CA THR A 4 5.63 -10.12 7.99
C THR A 4 4.85 -8.79 7.92
N HIS A 5 5.44 -7.75 7.32
CA HIS A 5 4.77 -6.48 7.07
C HIS A 5 3.50 -6.64 6.21
N SER A 6 3.50 -7.56 5.24
CA SER A 6 2.28 -7.83 4.44
C SER A 6 1.12 -8.42 5.25
N PHE A 7 1.38 -8.90 6.47
CA PHE A 7 0.36 -9.44 7.38
C PHE A 7 0.02 -8.49 8.52
N LEU A 8 0.99 -7.71 9.02
CA LEU A 8 0.82 -6.83 10.18
C LEU A 8 0.45 -5.39 9.82
N ASP A 9 0.94 -4.83 8.72
CA ASP A 9 0.65 -3.44 8.30
C ASP A 9 -0.86 -3.15 8.10
N PRO A 10 -1.69 -4.13 7.70
CA PRO A 10 -3.14 -3.92 7.68
C PRO A 10 -3.74 -3.56 9.05
N ILE A 11 -3.09 -3.89 10.18
CA ILE A 11 -3.59 -3.55 11.52
C ILE A 11 -3.64 -2.02 11.70
N PRO A 12 -2.52 -1.27 11.69
CA PRO A 12 -2.59 0.17 11.79
C PRO A 12 -3.40 0.78 10.64
N SER A 13 -3.32 0.24 9.41
CA SER A 13 -4.07 0.76 8.27
C SER A 13 -5.60 0.65 8.41
N ILE A 14 -6.12 -0.36 9.11
CA ILE A 14 -7.57 -0.52 9.32
C ILE A 14 -8.02 0.30 10.52
N TYR A 15 -7.25 0.28 11.61
CA TYR A 15 -7.67 0.81 12.92
C TYR A 15 -7.32 2.27 13.16
N LEU A 16 -6.34 2.83 12.45
CA LEU A 16 -5.86 4.20 12.65
C LEU A 16 -6.23 5.07 11.44
N GLY A 17 -6.57 6.34 11.72
CA GLY A 17 -6.94 7.30 10.68
C GLY A 17 -8.27 7.02 9.97
N ALA A 18 -9.22 6.35 10.62
CA ALA A 18 -10.55 6.14 10.07
C ALA A 18 -11.36 7.44 10.21
N PRO A 19 -11.85 8.04 9.11
CA PRO A 19 -12.73 9.22 9.14
C PRO A 19 -14.12 8.90 9.73
N ASP A 20 -14.93 9.93 9.99
CA ASP A 20 -16.28 9.74 10.57
C ASP A 20 -17.24 8.91 9.69
N SER A 21 -18.26 8.32 10.31
CA SER A 21 -19.27 7.45 9.66
C SER A 21 -20.02 8.11 8.52
N ASP A 22 -20.21 9.43 8.58
CA ASP A 22 -20.90 10.20 7.54
C ASP A 22 -20.08 10.31 6.24
N GLN A 23 -18.76 10.11 6.33
CA GLN A 23 -17.86 10.03 5.18
C GLN A 23 -17.59 8.57 4.76
N ALA A 24 -18.19 7.57 5.40
CA ALA A 24 -17.88 6.16 5.21
C ALA A 24 -18.07 5.66 3.75
N LEU A 25 -18.95 6.31 2.97
CA LEU A 25 -19.11 5.98 1.54
C LEU A 25 -17.88 6.34 0.70
N GLY A 26 -17.07 7.32 1.14
CA GLY A 26 -15.85 7.78 0.48
C GLY A 26 -14.55 7.14 1.01
N VAL A 27 -14.61 6.37 2.10
CA VAL A 27 -13.42 5.74 2.70
C VAL A 27 -13.18 4.33 2.19
N LEU A 28 -11.95 3.85 2.33
CA LEU A 28 -11.57 2.49 1.96
C LEU A 28 -12.41 1.45 2.75
N PRO A 29 -12.73 0.28 2.16
CA PRO A 29 -13.55 -0.74 2.81
C PRO A 29 -13.08 -1.13 4.22
N GLY A 30 -11.77 -1.10 4.49
CA GLY A 30 -11.22 -1.37 5.83
C GLY A 30 -11.75 -0.42 6.91
N HIS A 31 -11.81 0.88 6.64
CA HIS A 31 -12.39 1.84 7.58
C HIS A 31 -13.91 1.68 7.71
N ARG A 32 -14.62 1.35 6.62
CA ARG A 32 -16.05 1.00 6.70
C ARG A 32 -16.29 -0.18 7.64
N TYR A 33 -15.46 -1.22 7.56
CA TYR A 33 -15.52 -2.35 8.48
C TYR A 33 -15.22 -1.93 9.92
N LEU A 34 -14.22 -1.08 10.17
CA LEU A 34 -13.92 -0.58 11.52
C LEU A 34 -15.12 0.15 12.13
N LEU A 35 -15.68 1.10 11.37
CA LEU A 35 -16.82 1.94 11.78
C LEU A 35 -18.12 1.12 11.93
N ALA A 36 -18.21 -0.03 11.27
CA ALA A 36 -19.31 -0.98 11.46
C ALA A 36 -19.08 -1.96 12.63
N GLY A 37 -18.00 -1.81 13.41
CA GLY A 37 -17.67 -2.74 14.51
C GLY A 37 -17.05 -4.07 14.07
N HIS A 38 -16.57 -4.15 12.83
CA HIS A 38 -16.09 -5.37 12.18
C HIS A 38 -14.62 -5.26 11.71
N GLY A 39 -13.80 -4.43 12.37
CA GLY A 39 -12.38 -4.25 12.02
C GLY A 39 -11.57 -5.56 12.06
N TYR A 40 -11.90 -6.48 12.97
CA TYR A 40 -11.26 -7.80 13.04
C TYR A 40 -11.58 -8.66 11.80
N THR A 41 -12.82 -8.60 11.33
CA THR A 41 -13.27 -9.28 10.10
C THR A 41 -12.56 -8.72 8.87
N ALA A 42 -12.43 -7.40 8.77
CA ALA A 42 -11.63 -6.76 7.73
C ALA A 42 -10.19 -7.30 7.72
N LEU A 43 -9.55 -7.38 8.88
CA LEU A 43 -8.19 -7.91 8.95
C LEU A 43 -8.11 -9.39 8.56
N LYS A 44 -9.03 -10.23 9.05
CA LYS A 44 -9.07 -11.65 8.66
C LYS A 44 -9.12 -11.83 7.15
N LEU A 45 -9.94 -11.04 6.46
CA LEU A 45 -10.02 -11.06 4.99
C LEU A 45 -8.69 -10.67 4.33
N THR A 46 -8.03 -9.62 4.83
CA THR A 46 -6.71 -9.21 4.34
C THR A 46 -5.67 -10.30 4.55
N VAL A 47 -5.62 -10.91 5.74
CA VAL A 47 -4.69 -12.00 6.07
C VAL A 47 -4.93 -13.24 5.21
N ILE A 48 -6.20 -13.58 4.91
CA ILE A 48 -6.54 -14.63 3.93
C ILE A 48 -5.97 -14.28 2.55
N GLY A 49 -6.09 -13.02 2.14
CA GLY A 49 -5.47 -12.49 0.94
C GLY A 49 -3.95 -12.68 0.93
N SER A 50 -3.26 -12.15 1.94
CA SER A 50 -1.79 -12.25 2.06
C SER A 50 -1.32 -13.71 2.07
N PHE A 51 -1.95 -14.58 2.86
CA PHE A 51 -1.54 -15.98 2.94
C PHE A 51 -1.86 -16.77 1.67
N GLY A 52 -3.06 -16.60 1.10
CA GLY A 52 -3.43 -17.24 -0.17
C GLY A 52 -2.55 -16.78 -1.31
N ALA A 53 -2.19 -15.49 -1.33
CA ALA A 53 -1.26 -14.92 -2.29
C ALA A 53 0.16 -15.44 -2.09
N LEU A 54 0.62 -15.63 -0.86
CA LEU A 54 1.93 -16.24 -0.57
C LEU A 54 2.04 -17.62 -1.21
N ILE A 55 1.09 -18.51 -0.91
CA ILE A 55 1.07 -19.88 -1.45
C ILE A 55 1.02 -19.82 -2.97
N LEU A 56 0.07 -19.05 -3.53
CA LEU A 56 -0.10 -18.95 -4.98
C LEU A 56 1.13 -18.36 -5.67
N SER A 57 1.80 -17.37 -5.07
CA SER A 57 3.01 -16.76 -5.65
C SER A 57 4.20 -17.71 -5.62
N ILE A 58 4.33 -18.53 -4.58
CA ILE A 58 5.37 -19.57 -4.52
C ILE A 58 5.13 -20.62 -5.62
N VAL A 59 3.88 -21.05 -5.81
CA VAL A 59 3.51 -22.01 -6.87
C VAL A 59 3.75 -21.40 -8.27
N LEU A 60 3.41 -20.13 -8.46
CA LEU A 60 3.59 -19.42 -9.73
C LEU A 60 5.02 -18.88 -9.94
N PHE A 61 5.89 -18.96 -8.92
CA PHE A 61 7.25 -18.44 -8.97
C PHE A 61 8.05 -18.88 -10.22
N PRO A 62 8.13 -20.18 -10.58
CA PRO A 62 8.86 -20.60 -11.78
C PRO A 62 8.28 -20.04 -13.08
N ILE A 63 6.98 -19.71 -13.10
CA ILE A 63 6.31 -19.12 -14.26
C ILE A 63 6.62 -17.63 -14.36
N PHE A 64 6.78 -16.93 -13.23
CA PHE A 64 7.12 -15.52 -13.23
C PHE A 64 8.52 -15.22 -13.77
N ILE A 65 9.48 -16.13 -13.59
CA ILE A 65 10.86 -15.97 -14.11
C ILE A 65 10.88 -15.72 -15.63
N PRO A 66 10.36 -16.62 -16.50
CA PRO A 66 10.37 -16.39 -17.94
C PRO A 66 9.49 -15.20 -18.35
N ILE A 67 8.37 -14.95 -17.66
CA ILE A 67 7.51 -13.79 -17.94
C ILE A 67 8.30 -12.49 -17.75
N VAL A 68 9.01 -12.35 -16.63
CA VAL A 68 9.82 -11.15 -16.38
C VAL A 68 11.03 -11.11 -17.32
N LYS A 69 11.74 -12.23 -17.51
CA LYS A 69 12.96 -12.30 -18.32
C LYS A 69 12.71 -11.89 -19.76
N TYR A 70 11.67 -12.44 -20.39
CA TYR A 70 11.39 -12.17 -21.79
C TYR A 70 10.44 -10.99 -21.99
N GLY A 71 9.57 -10.69 -21.02
CA GLY A 71 8.58 -9.62 -21.13
C GLY A 71 9.11 -8.23 -20.77
N TYR A 72 10.09 -8.14 -19.86
CA TYR A 72 10.53 -6.83 -19.35
C TYR A 72 11.16 -5.95 -20.43
N ASP A 73 11.97 -6.51 -21.33
CA ASP A 73 12.61 -5.74 -22.39
C ASP A 73 11.58 -5.04 -23.28
N TYR A 74 10.50 -5.74 -23.66
CA TYR A 74 9.40 -5.17 -24.42
C TYR A 74 8.62 -4.10 -23.65
N ILE A 75 8.49 -4.23 -22.32
CA ILE A 75 7.74 -3.26 -21.50
C ILE A 75 8.59 -2.04 -21.18
N SER A 76 9.91 -2.21 -21.01
CA SER A 76 10.83 -1.21 -20.47
C SER A 76 10.84 0.08 -21.29
N ALA A 77 10.81 -0.03 -22.62
CA ALA A 77 10.76 1.10 -23.54
C ALA A 77 9.43 1.87 -23.48
N TYR A 78 8.37 1.26 -22.97
CA TYR A 78 7.03 1.86 -22.90
C TYR A 78 6.59 2.24 -21.47
N ILE A 79 7.44 2.06 -20.45
CA ILE A 79 7.07 2.33 -19.05
C ILE A 79 6.51 3.76 -18.90
N GLY A 80 7.16 4.77 -19.46
CA GLY A 80 6.69 6.16 -19.40
C GLY A 80 5.28 6.33 -19.98
N TYR A 81 5.01 5.74 -21.14
CA TYR A 81 3.69 5.78 -21.79
C TYR A 81 2.63 4.98 -21.04
N ILE A 82 3.00 3.82 -20.47
CA ILE A 82 2.10 3.01 -19.64
C ILE A 82 1.69 3.80 -18.39
N LEU A 83 2.64 4.44 -17.72
CA LEU A 83 2.35 5.27 -16.56
C LEU A 83 1.46 6.46 -16.94
N LEU A 84 1.71 7.11 -18.07
CA LEU A 84 0.86 8.19 -18.59
C LEU A 84 -0.57 7.70 -18.82
N ALA A 85 -0.75 6.51 -19.40
CA ALA A 85 -2.06 5.89 -19.60
C ALA A 85 -2.74 5.58 -18.25
N VAL A 86 -2.01 5.05 -17.27
CA VAL A 86 -2.54 4.78 -15.92
C VAL A 86 -2.99 6.07 -15.24
N VAL A 87 -2.17 7.13 -15.28
CA VAL A 87 -2.51 8.43 -14.71
C VAL A 87 -3.73 9.04 -15.41
N SER A 88 -3.74 9.03 -16.74
CA SER A 88 -4.86 9.52 -17.53
C SER A 88 -6.15 8.79 -17.17
N PHE A 89 -6.10 7.46 -17.07
CA PHE A 89 -7.23 6.64 -16.63
C PHE A 89 -7.69 7.00 -15.20
N MET A 90 -6.75 7.15 -14.25
CA MET A 90 -7.06 7.54 -12.87
C MET A 90 -7.73 8.91 -12.78
N ILE A 91 -7.27 9.89 -13.56
CA ILE A 91 -7.84 11.25 -13.57
C ILE A 91 -9.22 11.25 -14.24
N LEU A 92 -9.37 10.58 -15.40
CA LEU A 92 -10.63 10.54 -16.15
C LEU A 92 -11.76 9.81 -15.41
N ARG A 93 -11.40 8.84 -14.58
CA ARG A 93 -12.34 8.09 -13.74
C ARG A 93 -12.82 8.88 -12.51
N ASP A 94 -12.04 9.87 -12.06
CA ASP A 94 -12.43 10.68 -10.90
C ASP A 94 -13.63 11.56 -11.27
N ASN A 95 -14.58 11.71 -10.34
CA ASN A 95 -15.76 12.55 -10.53
C ASN A 95 -15.36 14.02 -10.74
N LYS A 96 -14.28 14.49 -10.11
CA LYS A 96 -13.79 15.86 -10.22
C LYS A 96 -12.45 15.91 -10.94
N LYS A 97 -12.48 15.64 -12.24
CA LYS A 97 -11.30 15.53 -13.14
C LYS A 97 -10.30 16.69 -13.01
N ILE A 98 -10.79 17.94 -12.94
CA ILE A 98 -9.93 19.13 -12.82
C ILE A 98 -9.17 19.12 -11.49
N TRP A 99 -9.86 18.82 -10.39
CA TRP A 99 -9.24 18.67 -9.09
C TRP A 99 -8.29 17.49 -9.03
N ALA A 100 -8.64 16.36 -9.66
CA ALA A 100 -7.78 15.19 -9.75
C ALA A 100 -6.47 15.51 -10.48
N LEU A 101 -6.55 16.19 -11.63
CA LEU A 101 -5.38 16.66 -12.37
C LEU A 101 -4.55 17.65 -11.56
N PHE A 102 -5.19 18.62 -10.90
CA PHE A 102 -4.51 19.60 -10.06
C PHE A 102 -3.73 18.93 -8.92
N ILE A 103 -4.36 18.01 -8.18
CA ILE A 103 -3.72 17.26 -7.08
C ILE A 103 -2.58 16.40 -7.61
N PHE A 104 -2.77 15.75 -8.77
CA PHE A 104 -1.73 14.94 -9.38
C PHE A 104 -0.50 15.79 -9.74
N LEU A 105 -0.70 16.93 -10.40
CA LEU A 105 0.39 17.84 -10.76
C LEU A 105 1.04 18.47 -9.53
N LEU A 106 0.25 18.94 -8.57
CA LEU A 106 0.76 19.57 -7.34
C LEU A 106 1.59 18.57 -6.52
N SER A 107 1.08 17.36 -6.30
CA SER A 107 1.83 16.32 -5.60
C SER A 107 3.04 15.87 -6.42
N GLY A 108 2.93 15.80 -7.75
CA GLY A 108 4.02 15.46 -8.66
C GLY A 108 5.16 16.45 -8.67
N VAL A 109 4.87 17.76 -8.72
CA VAL A 109 5.89 18.81 -8.63
C VAL A 109 6.56 18.78 -7.26
N LEU A 110 5.78 18.63 -6.17
CA LEU A 110 6.33 18.46 -4.82
C LEU A 110 7.28 17.26 -4.76
N GLY A 111 6.87 16.12 -5.29
CA GLY A 111 7.70 14.92 -5.34
C GLY A 111 8.95 15.10 -6.19
N PHE A 112 8.85 15.73 -7.35
CA PHE A 112 9.98 16.03 -8.21
C PHE A 112 11.02 16.90 -7.50
N ILE A 113 10.58 17.97 -6.82
CA ILE A 113 11.47 18.83 -6.04
C ILE A 113 12.12 18.01 -4.93
N VAL A 114 11.33 17.34 -4.09
CA VAL A 114 11.79 16.62 -2.89
C VAL A 114 12.78 15.51 -3.23
N LEU A 115 12.53 14.74 -4.29
CA LEU A 115 13.40 13.63 -4.70
C LEU A 115 14.72 14.09 -5.33
N ASN A 116 14.82 15.35 -5.75
CA ASN A 116 16.01 15.92 -6.36
C ASN A 116 16.79 16.88 -5.42
N ILE A 117 16.42 16.98 -4.14
CA ILE A 117 17.18 17.79 -3.18
C ILE A 117 18.51 17.07 -2.83
N PRO A 118 19.67 17.67 -3.14
CA PRO A 118 20.96 17.04 -2.85
C PRO A 118 21.17 16.86 -1.34
N GLY A 119 21.62 15.67 -0.93
CA GLY A 119 21.92 15.37 0.47
C GLY A 119 20.70 15.25 1.40
N PHE A 120 19.48 15.20 0.85
CA PHE A 120 18.28 15.07 1.67
C PHE A 120 18.10 13.63 2.16
N GLY A 121 18.22 13.41 3.47
CA GLY A 121 18.05 12.10 4.10
C GLY A 121 16.61 11.60 4.06
N ASN A 122 16.40 10.39 3.52
CA ASN A 122 15.11 9.69 3.54
C ASN A 122 13.91 10.52 3.01
N PRO A 123 13.98 11.14 1.81
CA PRO A 123 13.00 12.11 1.32
C PRO A 123 11.56 11.58 1.25
N LEU A 124 11.41 10.28 0.98
CA LEU A 124 10.12 9.61 0.89
C LEU A 124 9.37 9.58 2.23
N PHE A 125 10.09 9.53 3.36
CA PHE A 125 9.46 9.40 4.67
C PHE A 125 8.60 10.62 5.04
N PRO A 126 9.12 11.87 5.07
CA PRO A 126 8.28 13.05 5.34
C PRO A 126 7.24 13.31 4.24
N LEU A 127 7.58 13.04 2.97
CA LEU A 127 6.68 13.24 1.85
C LEU A 127 5.42 12.35 1.93
N LEU A 128 5.61 11.03 2.07
CA LEU A 128 4.51 10.08 2.15
C LEU A 128 3.77 10.18 3.49
N SER A 129 4.49 10.42 4.59
CA SER A 129 3.86 10.62 5.90
C SER A 129 2.99 11.87 5.92
N GLY A 130 3.37 12.95 5.24
CA GLY A 130 2.53 14.14 5.12
C GLY A 130 1.33 13.92 4.20
N LEU A 131 1.58 13.45 2.97
CA LEU A 131 0.53 13.27 1.95
C LEU A 131 -0.57 12.30 2.38
N PHE A 132 -0.21 11.20 3.06
CA PHE A 132 -1.16 10.13 3.40
C PHE A 132 -1.35 9.91 4.89
N GLY A 133 -0.29 10.03 5.71
CA GLY A 133 -0.33 9.72 7.14
C GLY A 133 -0.99 10.82 7.96
N ILE A 134 -0.26 11.92 8.19
CA ILE A 134 -0.70 13.05 9.00
C ILE A 134 -1.95 13.70 8.43
N SER A 135 -2.06 13.85 7.11
CA SER A 135 -3.29 14.38 6.47
C SER A 135 -4.54 13.58 6.90
N THR A 136 -4.46 12.25 6.89
CA THR A 136 -5.55 11.36 7.33
C THR A 136 -5.82 11.48 8.83
N LEU A 137 -4.76 11.54 9.63
CA LEU A 137 -4.85 11.68 11.08
C LEU A 137 -5.48 13.02 11.49
N LEU A 138 -5.13 14.13 10.81
CA LEU A 138 -5.71 15.44 11.04
C LEU A 138 -7.20 15.49 10.70
N ILE A 139 -7.61 14.86 9.60
CA ILE A 139 -9.04 14.70 9.27
C ILE A 139 -9.75 13.95 10.41
N SER A 140 -9.16 12.85 10.87
CA SER A 140 -9.72 12.02 11.93
C SER A 140 -9.77 12.74 13.30
N LEU A 141 -8.92 13.75 13.53
CA LEU A 141 -8.95 14.59 14.74
C LEU A 141 -10.05 15.65 14.72
N ASN A 142 -10.38 16.15 13.53
CA ASN A 142 -11.42 17.14 13.34
C ASN A 142 -12.83 16.52 13.40
N ASP A 143 -12.89 15.22 13.10
CA ASP A 143 -14.07 14.38 13.18
C ASP A 143 -14.24 13.83 14.60
N ASN A 144 -15.47 13.84 15.15
CA ASN A 144 -15.77 13.29 16.49
C ASN A 144 -15.97 11.77 16.39
N THR A 145 -14.98 11.10 15.83
CA THR A 145 -14.98 9.66 15.59
C THR A 145 -15.03 8.89 16.89
N SER A 146 -16.17 8.25 17.15
CA SER A 146 -16.30 7.25 18.21
C SER A 146 -16.21 5.86 17.59
N ILE A 147 -15.14 5.13 17.94
CA ILE A 147 -14.97 3.76 17.46
C ILE A 147 -15.93 2.86 18.23
N PRO A 148 -16.89 2.18 17.56
CA PRO A 148 -17.83 1.31 18.25
C PRO A 148 -17.12 0.06 18.79
N LYS A 149 -17.79 -0.63 19.72
CA LYS A 149 -17.33 -1.93 20.23
C LYS A 149 -17.13 -2.89 19.07
N GLN A 150 -15.94 -3.47 18.99
CA GLN A 150 -15.55 -4.38 17.92
C GLN A 150 -16.05 -5.81 18.20
N VAL A 151 -16.72 -6.41 17.22
CA VAL A 151 -17.20 -7.79 17.26
C VAL A 151 -16.11 -8.71 16.70
N ILE A 152 -15.63 -9.61 17.54
CA ILE A 152 -14.70 -10.67 17.14
C ILE A 152 -15.55 -11.87 16.73
N GLN A 153 -15.84 -11.97 15.44
CA GLN A 153 -16.40 -13.20 14.86
C GLN A 153 -15.23 -14.13 14.55
N ASP A 154 -15.30 -15.39 14.96
CA ASP A 154 -14.28 -16.39 14.61
C ASP A 154 -14.61 -17.01 13.24
N ASP A 155 -15.89 -17.29 12.96
CA ASP A 155 -16.35 -17.79 11.67
C ASP A 155 -16.35 -16.68 10.59
N LEU A 156 -16.00 -17.07 9.36
CA LEU A 156 -16.04 -16.18 8.21
C LEU A 156 -16.58 -16.95 7.01
N LYS A 157 -17.84 -16.69 6.65
CA LYS A 157 -18.42 -17.22 5.41
C LYS A 157 -17.90 -16.42 4.22
N LEU A 158 -16.97 -17.02 3.49
CA LEU A 158 -16.37 -16.48 2.27
C LEU A 158 -16.54 -17.48 1.12
N SER A 159 -17.09 -17.02 0.00
CA SER A 159 -17.26 -17.87 -1.19
C SER A 159 -15.90 -18.22 -1.79
N LYS A 160 -15.63 -19.52 -1.99
CA LYS A 160 -14.38 -20.00 -2.62
C LYS A 160 -14.12 -19.35 -3.99
N LYS A 161 -15.19 -19.16 -4.79
CA LYS A 161 -15.11 -18.51 -6.11
C LYS A 161 -14.70 -17.04 -5.98
N LEU A 162 -15.24 -16.34 -4.99
CA LEU A 162 -14.89 -14.94 -4.72
C LEU A 162 -13.45 -14.81 -4.22
N THR A 163 -13.02 -15.69 -3.31
CA THR A 163 -11.63 -15.74 -2.84
C THR A 163 -10.65 -15.98 -3.98
N LEU A 164 -10.89 -17.01 -4.81
CA LEU A 164 -10.02 -17.31 -5.94
C LEU A 164 -9.94 -16.14 -6.91
N LYS A 165 -11.08 -15.53 -7.23
CA LYS A 165 -11.14 -14.35 -8.10
C LYS A 165 -10.35 -13.16 -7.52
N ALA A 166 -10.45 -12.93 -6.21
CA ALA A 166 -9.69 -11.89 -5.52
C ALA A 166 -8.18 -12.18 -5.51
N LEU A 167 -7.77 -13.43 -5.28
CA LEU A 167 -6.37 -13.85 -5.28
C LEU A 167 -5.74 -13.72 -6.67
N LEU A 168 -6.43 -14.14 -7.74
CA LEU A 168 -5.94 -13.98 -9.11
C LEU A 168 -5.82 -12.50 -9.50
N SER A 169 -6.82 -11.70 -9.13
CA SER A 169 -6.76 -10.25 -9.28
C SER A 169 -5.60 -9.64 -8.46
N GLY A 170 -5.29 -10.22 -7.30
CA GLY A 170 -4.16 -9.85 -6.47
C GLY A 170 -2.80 -10.18 -7.08
N GLN A 171 -2.70 -11.34 -7.75
CA GLN A 171 -1.52 -11.71 -8.53
C GLN A 171 -1.25 -10.70 -9.65
N PHE A 172 -2.28 -10.34 -10.40
CA PHE A 172 -2.16 -9.33 -11.45
C PHE A 172 -1.78 -7.95 -10.88
N SER A 173 -2.48 -7.48 -9.83
CA SER A 173 -2.14 -6.22 -9.16
C SER A 173 -0.71 -6.20 -8.62
N GLY A 174 -0.29 -7.26 -7.94
CA GLY A 174 1.04 -7.35 -7.35
C GLY A 174 2.14 -7.46 -8.39
N PHE A 175 1.86 -8.11 -9.53
CA PHE A 175 2.74 -8.06 -10.69
C PHE A 175 2.90 -6.66 -11.24
N LEU A 176 1.79 -5.93 -11.37
CA LEU A 176 1.81 -4.55 -11.83
C LEU A 176 2.67 -3.66 -10.92
N THR A 177 2.51 -3.77 -9.59
CA THR A 177 3.30 -2.97 -8.65
C THR A 177 4.76 -3.41 -8.55
N ALA A 178 5.07 -4.68 -8.85
CA ALA A 178 6.46 -5.18 -8.85
C ALA A 178 7.21 -4.76 -10.10
N VAL A 179 6.54 -4.70 -11.25
CA VAL A 179 7.17 -4.42 -12.55
C VAL A 179 7.14 -2.94 -12.91
N LEU A 180 6.02 -2.23 -12.65
CA LEU A 180 5.88 -0.83 -13.01
C LEU A 180 6.32 0.09 -11.86
N PRO A 181 7.36 0.92 -12.06
CA PRO A 181 7.81 1.86 -11.04
C PRO A 181 6.74 2.93 -10.78
N GLY A 182 6.58 3.31 -9.52
CA GLY A 182 5.62 4.34 -9.10
C GLY A 182 4.16 3.89 -8.99
N VAL A 183 3.79 2.69 -9.46
CA VAL A 183 2.45 2.14 -9.28
C VAL A 183 2.33 1.49 -7.90
N GLY A 184 1.52 2.10 -7.03
CA GLY A 184 1.25 1.59 -5.68
C GLY A 184 0.11 0.55 -5.61
N ALA A 185 -0.07 -0.07 -4.44
CA ALA A 185 -1.10 -1.08 -4.25
C ALA A 185 -2.52 -0.58 -4.47
N ALA A 186 -2.82 0.68 -4.09
CA ALA A 186 -4.13 1.28 -4.30
C ALA A 186 -4.45 1.47 -5.79
N THR A 187 -3.52 2.01 -6.58
CA THR A 187 -3.73 2.21 -8.03
C THR A 187 -3.83 0.87 -8.75
N ALA A 188 -2.99 -0.11 -8.40
CA ALA A 188 -3.08 -1.46 -8.94
C ALA A 188 -4.40 -2.16 -8.60
N ALA A 189 -4.89 -2.05 -7.35
CA ALA A 189 -6.21 -2.58 -6.97
C ALA A 189 -7.33 -1.98 -7.82
N VAL A 190 -7.29 -0.66 -8.03
CA VAL A 190 -8.28 0.10 -8.78
C VAL A 190 -8.31 -0.30 -10.26
N LEU A 191 -7.15 -0.58 -10.85
CA LEU A 191 -7.01 -1.14 -12.21
C LEU A 191 -7.57 -2.56 -12.29
N SER A 192 -7.19 -3.42 -11.35
CA SER A 192 -7.64 -4.82 -11.35
C SER A 192 -9.15 -4.99 -11.15
N LEU A 193 -9.79 -4.06 -10.45
CA LEU A 193 -11.25 -4.01 -10.32
C LEU A 193 -11.98 -3.74 -11.65
N GLN A 194 -11.31 -3.18 -12.67
CA GLN A 194 -11.93 -2.98 -13.99
C GLN A 194 -12.15 -4.31 -14.72
N PHE A 195 -11.20 -5.23 -14.55
CA PHE A 195 -11.27 -6.58 -15.12
C PHE A 195 -12.03 -7.53 -14.20
N THR A 196 -11.95 -7.30 -12.89
CA THR A 196 -12.48 -8.19 -11.85
C THR A 196 -13.75 -7.64 -11.24
N ARG A 197 -14.87 -7.77 -11.98
CA ARG A 197 -16.20 -7.32 -11.52
C ARG A 197 -16.71 -8.10 -10.30
N ASN A 198 -17.59 -7.49 -9.50
CA ASN A 198 -18.35 -8.14 -8.43
C ASN A 198 -17.53 -8.74 -7.27
N LEU A 199 -16.42 -8.08 -6.88
CA LEU A 199 -15.66 -8.48 -5.69
C LEU A 199 -16.31 -8.05 -4.37
N GLY A 200 -17.04 -6.92 -4.37
CA GLY A 200 -17.58 -6.30 -3.16
C GLY A 200 -16.51 -5.99 -2.12
N ASP A 201 -16.92 -5.57 -0.93
CA ASP A 201 -16.00 -5.17 0.14
C ASP A 201 -15.16 -6.34 0.65
N LYS A 202 -15.77 -7.53 0.79
CA LYS A 202 -15.04 -8.74 1.23
C LYS A 202 -13.93 -9.13 0.26
N GLY A 203 -14.24 -9.18 -1.04
CA GLY A 203 -13.27 -9.54 -2.08
C GLY A 203 -12.21 -8.46 -2.25
N PHE A 204 -12.57 -7.18 -2.06
CA PHE A 204 -11.60 -6.09 -2.06
C PHE A 204 -10.57 -6.22 -0.92
N MET A 205 -10.98 -6.59 0.30
CA MET A 205 -10.04 -6.78 1.41
C MET A 205 -9.05 -7.93 1.12
N VAL A 206 -9.54 -9.05 0.57
CA VAL A 206 -8.69 -10.17 0.13
C VAL A 206 -7.74 -9.72 -0.99
N LEU A 207 -8.24 -8.97 -1.97
CA LEU A 207 -7.44 -8.39 -3.05
C LEU A 207 -6.31 -7.54 -2.48
N THR A 208 -6.62 -6.55 -1.63
CA THR A 208 -5.61 -5.63 -1.08
C THR A 208 -4.56 -6.33 -0.23
N GLY A 209 -4.94 -7.36 0.54
CA GLY A 209 -3.97 -8.15 1.30
C GLY A 209 -3.01 -8.94 0.40
N SER A 210 -3.49 -9.36 -0.77
CA SER A 210 -2.68 -10.11 -1.72
C SER A 210 -1.56 -9.27 -2.33
N ILE A 211 -1.82 -8.00 -2.65
CA ILE A 211 -0.94 -7.19 -3.51
C ILE A 211 0.49 -7.07 -2.98
N ASN A 212 0.65 -6.72 -1.70
CA ASN A 212 1.98 -6.52 -1.11
C ASN A 212 2.76 -7.84 -0.98
N THR A 213 2.07 -8.95 -0.70
CA THR A 213 2.71 -10.26 -0.64
C THR A 213 3.19 -10.72 -2.01
N VAL A 214 2.36 -10.57 -3.04
CA VAL A 214 2.75 -10.86 -4.42
C VAL A 214 3.91 -9.96 -4.83
N ASN A 215 3.83 -8.66 -4.55
CA ASN A 215 4.90 -7.70 -4.86
C ASN A 215 6.23 -8.12 -4.24
N PHE A 216 6.23 -8.53 -2.97
CA PHE A 216 7.43 -8.97 -2.27
C PHE A 216 8.07 -10.19 -2.94
N ILE A 217 7.28 -11.24 -3.23
CA ILE A 217 7.76 -12.45 -3.91
C ILE A 217 8.26 -12.14 -5.32
N LEU A 218 7.50 -11.35 -6.09
CA LEU A 218 7.90 -10.94 -7.44
C LEU A 218 9.12 -10.03 -7.46
N SER A 219 9.33 -9.23 -6.43
CA SER A 219 10.54 -8.40 -6.34
C SER A 219 11.81 -9.26 -6.17
N MET A 220 11.69 -10.48 -5.63
CA MET A 220 12.80 -11.45 -5.67
C MET A 220 13.04 -11.97 -7.08
N VAL A 221 11.99 -12.16 -7.88
CA VAL A 221 12.11 -12.53 -9.31
C VAL A 221 12.79 -11.40 -10.08
N THR A 222 12.37 -10.14 -9.88
CA THR A 222 13.02 -9.01 -10.55
C THR A 222 14.46 -8.82 -10.11
N LEU A 223 14.79 -9.08 -8.83
CA LEU A 223 16.18 -9.06 -8.38
C LEU A 223 17.02 -10.15 -9.09
N LEU A 224 16.51 -11.37 -9.19
CA LEU A 224 17.20 -12.46 -9.87
C LEU A 224 17.42 -12.20 -11.36
N VAL A 225 16.38 -11.71 -12.03
CA VAL A 225 16.33 -11.66 -13.50
C VAL A 225 16.85 -10.33 -14.06
N LEU A 226 16.53 -9.23 -13.39
CA LEU A 226 16.83 -7.87 -13.86
C LEU A 226 17.93 -7.19 -13.04
N GLU A 227 18.42 -7.82 -11.98
CA GLU A 227 19.38 -7.25 -11.02
C GLU A 227 18.90 -5.93 -10.42
N LYS A 228 17.58 -5.75 -10.35
CA LYS A 228 16.93 -4.52 -9.89
C LYS A 228 16.03 -4.80 -8.70
N ALA A 229 16.36 -4.19 -7.57
CA ALA A 229 15.46 -4.11 -6.45
C ALA A 229 14.27 -3.20 -6.76
N ARG A 230 13.07 -3.67 -6.40
CA ARG A 230 11.79 -2.96 -6.64
C ARG A 230 11.03 -2.59 -5.37
N ASN A 231 11.55 -3.00 -4.22
CA ASN A 231 11.06 -2.57 -2.92
C ASN A 231 12.23 -2.45 -1.93
N GLY A 232 12.03 -1.68 -0.85
CA GLY A 232 13.10 -1.37 0.11
C GLY A 232 13.70 -2.59 0.80
N ALA A 233 12.91 -3.63 1.06
CA ALA A 233 13.43 -4.87 1.64
C ALA A 233 14.41 -5.59 0.70
N ILE A 234 14.13 -5.59 -0.60
CA ILE A 234 14.97 -6.23 -1.61
C ILE A 234 16.23 -5.38 -1.89
N ILE A 235 16.19 -4.06 -1.71
CA ILE A 235 17.39 -3.21 -1.75
C ILE A 235 18.39 -3.68 -0.69
N VAL A 236 17.93 -3.88 0.54
CA VAL A 236 18.79 -4.38 1.63
C VAL A 236 19.32 -5.79 1.33
N VAL A 237 18.50 -6.67 0.75
CA VAL A 237 18.98 -8.01 0.32
C VAL A 237 20.05 -7.89 -0.76
N GLN A 238 19.89 -6.98 -1.73
CA GLN A 238 20.85 -6.73 -2.80
C GLN A 238 22.20 -6.22 -2.26
N GLU A 239 22.18 -5.43 -1.18
CA GLU A 239 23.38 -4.95 -0.50
C GLU A 239 24.08 -6.04 0.34
N LEU A 240 23.31 -6.93 0.97
CA LEU A 240 23.84 -7.94 1.89
C LEU A 240 24.29 -9.24 1.21
N VAL A 241 23.67 -9.62 0.08
CA VAL A 241 23.90 -10.92 -0.57
C VAL A 241 24.61 -10.70 -1.90
N VAL A 242 25.94 -10.89 -1.88
CA VAL A 242 26.77 -10.88 -3.08
C VAL A 242 26.51 -12.15 -3.90
N ASN A 243 26.35 -12.02 -5.22
CA ASN A 243 26.07 -13.12 -6.17
C ASN A 243 24.77 -13.90 -5.86
N PHE A 244 23.65 -13.19 -5.88
CA PHE A 244 22.32 -13.78 -5.66
C PHE A 244 22.02 -14.90 -6.67
N SER A 245 21.88 -16.12 -6.17
CA SER A 245 21.74 -17.34 -7.00
C SER A 245 20.43 -18.08 -6.75
N MET A 246 20.12 -19.05 -7.61
CA MET A 246 18.89 -19.86 -7.50
C MET A 246 18.79 -20.63 -6.17
N SER A 247 19.92 -21.05 -5.60
CA SER A 247 19.96 -21.71 -4.29
C SER A 247 19.48 -20.80 -3.16
N HIS A 248 19.86 -19.51 -3.23
CA HIS A 248 19.40 -18.51 -2.27
C HIS A 248 17.89 -18.33 -2.36
N ILE A 249 17.33 -18.30 -3.57
CA ILE A 249 15.89 -18.16 -3.78
C ILE A 249 15.11 -19.27 -3.09
N LEU A 250 15.52 -20.53 -3.24
CA LEU A 250 14.84 -21.65 -2.60
C LEU A 250 14.80 -21.47 -1.08
N ILE A 251 15.92 -21.05 -0.47
CA ILE A 251 16.00 -20.73 0.96
C ILE A 251 15.06 -19.56 1.29
N PHE A 252 15.09 -18.48 0.52
CA PHE A 252 14.22 -17.32 0.74
C PHE A 252 12.73 -17.68 0.63
N LEU A 253 12.32 -18.51 -0.33
CA LEU A 253 10.93 -18.96 -0.47
C LEU A 253 10.50 -19.83 0.74
N CYS A 254 11.35 -20.76 1.17
CA CYS A 254 11.10 -21.56 2.37
C CYS A 254 10.97 -20.70 3.63
N VAL A 255 11.93 -19.81 3.87
CA VAL A 255 11.89 -18.87 5.02
C VAL A 255 10.68 -17.96 4.94
N THR A 256 10.32 -17.49 3.75
CA THR A 256 9.15 -16.63 3.55
C THR A 256 7.85 -17.38 3.82
N LEU A 257 7.76 -18.66 3.45
CA LEU A 257 6.60 -19.50 3.77
C LEU A 257 6.45 -19.72 5.27
N ILE A 258 7.54 -20.04 5.97
CA ILE A 258 7.54 -20.24 7.43
C ILE A 258 7.20 -18.93 8.14
N ALA A 259 7.90 -17.85 7.81
CA ALA A 259 7.67 -16.53 8.41
C ALA A 259 6.26 -16.01 8.12
N GLY A 260 5.74 -16.19 6.90
CA GLY A 260 4.37 -15.84 6.54
C GLY A 260 3.34 -16.65 7.33
N SER A 261 3.55 -17.96 7.49
CA SER A 261 2.67 -18.82 8.29
C SER A 261 2.63 -18.41 9.77
N LEU A 262 3.78 -18.10 10.36
CA LEU A 262 3.86 -17.55 11.72
C LEU A 262 3.21 -16.16 11.82
N SER A 263 3.35 -15.35 10.77
CA SER A 263 2.77 -14.00 10.70
C SER A 263 1.24 -14.03 10.66
N VAL A 264 0.61 -15.07 10.09
CA VAL A 264 -0.86 -15.27 10.19
C VAL A 264 -1.28 -15.36 11.65
N ILE A 265 -0.64 -16.22 12.43
CA ILE A 265 -0.97 -16.41 13.86
C ILE A 265 -0.76 -15.10 14.62
N LEU A 266 0.38 -14.44 14.37
CA LEU A 266 0.72 -13.18 15.04
C LEU A 266 -0.26 -12.06 14.68
N ALA A 267 -0.59 -11.88 13.40
CA ALA A 267 -1.52 -10.87 12.94
C ALA A 267 -2.90 -11.03 13.58
N LEU A 268 -3.44 -12.26 13.60
CA LEU A 268 -4.75 -12.53 14.20
C LEU A 268 -4.76 -12.30 15.72
N LYS A 269 -3.67 -12.66 16.43
CA LYS A 269 -3.55 -12.41 17.88
C LYS A 269 -3.42 -10.92 18.21
N ILE A 270 -2.51 -10.21 17.54
CA ILE A 270 -2.29 -8.78 17.75
C ILE A 270 -3.58 -8.02 17.41
N ALA A 271 -4.28 -8.39 16.35
CA ALA A 271 -5.52 -7.74 15.99
C ALA A 271 -6.64 -7.94 17.00
N LYS A 272 -6.80 -9.16 17.54
CA LYS A 272 -7.78 -9.44 18.59
C LYS A 272 -7.50 -8.60 19.84
N LEU A 273 -6.22 -8.38 20.15
CA LEU A 273 -5.80 -7.46 21.21
C LEU A 273 -6.13 -6.01 20.84
N PHE A 274 -5.79 -5.57 19.64
CA PHE A 274 -6.01 -4.20 19.16
C PHE A 274 -7.50 -3.84 19.11
N SER A 275 -8.37 -4.75 18.63
CA SER A 275 -9.83 -4.58 18.62
C SER A 275 -10.40 -4.33 20.03
N LYS A 276 -9.80 -4.92 21.07
CA LYS A 276 -10.21 -4.71 22.46
C LYS A 276 -9.67 -3.39 23.02
N LEU A 277 -8.40 -3.09 22.74
CA LEU A 277 -7.74 -1.89 23.25
C LEU A 277 -8.30 -0.61 22.62
N ILE A 278 -8.55 -0.60 21.30
CA ILE A 278 -8.98 0.60 20.58
C ILE A 278 -10.30 1.17 21.10
N THR A 279 -11.17 0.31 21.64
CA THR A 279 -12.47 0.72 22.23
C THR A 279 -12.34 1.37 23.61
N LYS A 280 -11.19 1.24 24.27
CA LYS A 280 -10.91 1.78 25.61
C LYS A 280 -10.06 3.05 25.58
N LEU A 281 -9.41 3.32 24.45
CA LEU A 281 -8.52 4.46 24.30
C LEU A 281 -9.30 5.67 23.83
N ASN A 282 -8.92 6.85 24.33
CA ASN A 282 -9.36 8.09 23.72
C ASN A 282 -8.68 8.21 22.34
N TYR A 283 -9.48 8.05 21.28
CA TYR A 283 -8.98 8.04 19.91
C TYR A 283 -8.21 9.31 19.55
N ARG A 284 -8.67 10.47 20.05
CA ARG A 284 -8.01 11.76 19.84
C ARG A 284 -6.60 11.78 20.42
N VAL A 285 -6.41 11.25 21.64
CA VAL A 285 -5.09 11.17 22.28
C VAL A 285 -4.15 10.25 21.51
N LEU A 286 -4.66 9.09 21.05
CA LEU A 286 -3.90 8.16 20.23
C LEU A 286 -3.43 8.82 18.92
N VAL A 287 -4.32 9.53 18.24
CA VAL A 287 -3.98 10.20 16.98
C VAL A 287 -2.95 11.33 17.20
N ILE A 288 -3.09 12.16 18.23
CA ILE A 288 -2.10 13.19 18.58
C ILE A 288 -0.73 12.55 18.86
N PHE A 289 -0.69 11.46 19.63
CA PHE A 289 0.53 10.73 19.91
C PHE A 289 1.22 10.23 18.63
N ILE A 290 0.46 9.67 17.69
CA ILE A 290 1.02 9.20 16.41
C ILE A 290 1.55 10.36 15.57
N ILE A 291 0.86 11.50 15.51
CA ILE A 291 1.34 12.69 14.81
C ILE A 291 2.67 13.15 15.40
N LEU A 292 2.77 13.26 16.73
CA LEU A 292 4.01 13.64 17.42
C LEU A 292 5.14 12.63 17.16
N LEU A 293 4.83 11.34 17.16
CA LEU A 293 5.80 10.29 16.83
C LEU A 293 6.32 10.43 15.39
N ILE A 294 5.45 10.68 14.42
CA ILE A 294 5.85 10.91 13.03
C ILE A 294 6.74 12.15 12.93
N ILE A 295 6.38 13.26 13.58
CA ILE A 295 7.19 14.49 13.58
C ILE A 295 8.58 14.23 14.19
N ALA A 296 8.65 13.50 15.31
CA ALA A 296 9.91 13.13 15.94
C ALA A 296 10.78 12.26 15.02
N LEU A 297 10.19 11.24 14.39
CA LEU A 297 10.90 10.38 13.44
C LEU A 297 11.37 11.14 12.20
N VAL A 298 10.56 12.06 11.67
CA VAL A 298 10.94 12.91 10.53
C VAL A 298 12.12 13.81 10.91
N THR A 299 12.09 14.39 12.11
CA THR A 299 13.19 15.22 12.61
C THR A 299 14.48 14.41 12.75
N LEU A 300 14.39 13.17 13.25
CA LEU A 300 15.52 12.28 13.44
C LEU A 300 16.12 11.78 12.11
N LEU A 301 15.28 11.41 11.14
CA LEU A 301 15.70 10.73 9.90
C LEU A 301 15.97 11.67 8.73
N SER A 302 15.35 12.85 8.72
CA SER A 302 15.35 13.80 7.59
C SER A 302 15.70 15.23 8.01
N GLY A 303 15.93 15.48 9.31
CA GLY A 303 16.31 16.79 9.83
C GLY A 303 15.22 17.86 9.65
N PHE A 304 15.63 19.13 9.73
CA PHE A 304 14.73 20.28 9.64
C PHE A 304 14.02 20.38 8.28
N LEU A 305 14.73 20.09 7.18
CA LEU A 305 14.14 20.03 5.84
C LEU A 305 13.00 18.99 5.77
N GLY A 306 13.15 17.88 6.50
CA GLY A 306 12.09 16.87 6.66
C GLY A 306 10.79 17.45 7.20
N ILE A 307 10.86 18.32 8.21
CA ILE A 307 9.69 18.95 8.82
C ILE A 307 9.00 19.89 7.80
N LEU A 308 9.78 20.68 7.05
CA LEU A 308 9.23 21.56 6.03
C LEU A 308 8.47 20.76 4.95
N VAL A 309 9.09 19.68 4.45
CA VAL A 309 8.45 18.77 3.49
C VAL A 309 7.20 18.14 4.08
N LEU A 310 7.25 17.70 5.34
CA LEU A 310 6.10 17.11 6.04
C LEU A 310 4.91 18.07 6.10
N ILE A 311 5.15 19.35 6.43
CA ILE A 311 4.10 20.37 6.50
C ILE A 311 3.46 20.60 5.12
N ILE A 312 4.29 20.81 4.10
CA ILE A 312 3.81 21.06 2.72
C ILE A 312 3.06 19.83 2.19
N ALA A 313 3.63 18.64 2.37
CA ALA A 313 3.01 17.37 2.00
C ALA A 313 1.69 17.15 2.73
N THR A 314 1.59 17.53 4.02
CA THR A 314 0.34 17.46 4.79
C THR A 314 -0.72 18.38 4.20
N ALA A 315 -0.36 19.63 3.88
CA ALA A 315 -1.28 20.58 3.26
C ALA A 315 -1.81 20.06 1.91
N VAL A 316 -0.94 19.52 1.05
CA VAL A 316 -1.33 18.91 -0.23
C VAL A 316 -2.20 17.66 0.00
N GLY A 317 -1.85 16.84 0.99
CA GLY A 317 -2.55 15.60 1.35
C GLY A 317 -3.97 15.79 1.90
N LEU A 318 -4.29 16.98 2.43
CA LEU A 318 -5.63 17.32 2.91
C LEU A 318 -6.60 17.65 1.75
N ILE A 319 -6.08 18.17 0.63
CA ILE A 319 -6.90 18.63 -0.50
C ILE A 319 -7.87 17.55 -0.99
N PRO A 320 -7.46 16.29 -1.28
CA PRO A 320 -8.37 15.29 -1.82
C PRO A 320 -9.61 15.04 -0.96
N ALA A 321 -9.46 15.06 0.37
CA ALA A 321 -10.57 14.86 1.29
C ALA A 321 -11.55 16.05 1.26
N ILE A 322 -11.02 17.28 1.25
CA ILE A 322 -11.82 18.52 1.22
C ILE A 322 -12.62 18.61 -0.07
N VAL A 323 -11.97 18.35 -1.20
CA VAL A 323 -12.62 18.43 -2.51
C VAL A 323 -13.34 17.13 -2.90
N LYS A 324 -13.29 16.07 -2.08
CA LYS A 324 -13.94 14.77 -2.32
C LYS A 324 -13.47 14.09 -3.62
N THR A 325 -12.17 14.13 -3.91
CA THR A 325 -11.51 13.33 -4.97
C THR A 325 -10.82 12.10 -4.37
N THR A 326 -10.37 11.18 -5.21
CA THR A 326 -9.62 10.02 -4.73
C THR A 326 -8.22 10.43 -4.24
N ARG A 327 -7.81 9.89 -3.09
CA ARG A 327 -6.45 10.10 -2.55
C ARG A 327 -5.35 9.51 -3.44
N THR A 328 -5.68 8.59 -4.34
CA THR A 328 -4.72 7.98 -5.28
C THR A 328 -4.05 9.01 -6.19
N GLN A 329 -4.67 10.17 -6.44
CA GLN A 329 -4.06 11.23 -7.25
C GLN A 329 -2.80 11.82 -6.59
N ALA A 330 -2.70 11.78 -5.26
CA ALA A 330 -1.52 12.23 -4.52
C ALA A 330 -0.27 11.35 -4.76
N MET A 331 -0.43 10.16 -5.37
CA MET A 331 0.71 9.35 -5.84
C MET A 331 1.45 9.98 -7.02
N GLY A 332 0.95 11.12 -7.56
CA GLY A 332 1.69 11.95 -8.50
C GLY A 332 3.11 12.26 -8.01
N CYS A 333 3.30 12.39 -6.69
CA CYS A 333 4.62 12.60 -6.07
C CYS A 333 5.68 11.54 -6.41
N ILE A 334 5.29 10.33 -6.83
CA ILE A 334 6.21 9.31 -7.33
C ILE A 334 6.02 9.12 -8.84
N MET A 335 4.76 9.05 -9.30
CA MET A 335 4.47 8.73 -10.70
C MET A 335 4.98 9.80 -11.66
N LEU A 336 4.86 11.09 -11.34
CA LEU A 336 5.32 12.16 -12.23
C LEU A 336 6.86 12.17 -12.37
N PRO A 337 7.66 12.16 -11.30
CA PRO A 337 9.12 12.04 -11.42
C PRO A 337 9.57 10.82 -12.22
N VAL A 338 8.95 9.66 -11.97
CA VAL A 338 9.26 8.42 -12.69
C VAL A 338 8.87 8.52 -14.17
N MET A 339 7.70 9.07 -14.49
CA MET A 339 7.30 9.28 -15.89
C MET A 339 8.28 10.18 -16.63
N LEU A 340 8.69 11.29 -16.01
CA LEU A 340 9.66 12.21 -16.61
C LEU A 340 11.00 11.50 -16.87
N TYR A 341 11.49 10.71 -15.92
CA TYR A 341 12.72 9.92 -16.06
C TYR A 341 12.69 8.93 -17.25
N PHE A 342 11.52 8.40 -17.62
CA PHE A 342 11.40 7.46 -18.75
C PHE A 342 11.06 8.12 -20.08
N LEU A 343 10.61 9.39 -20.08
CA LEU A 343 10.16 10.10 -21.28
C LEU A 343 11.16 11.15 -21.76
N ILE A 344 12.04 11.63 -20.89
CA ILE A 344 13.02 12.69 -21.12
C ILE A 344 14.41 12.13 -20.82
#